data_AF-A0A7W6GM58-F1
#
_entry.id   AF-A0A7W6GM58-F1
#
_cell.length_a   1.000
_cell.length_b   1.000
_cell.length_c   1.000
_cell.angle_alpha   90.00
_cell.angle_beta   90.00
_cell.angle_gamma   90.00
#
_symmetry.space_group_name_H-M   'P 1'
#
loop_
_entity.id
_entity.type
_entity.pdbx_description
1 polymer ?
#
loop_
_entity_poly.entity_id
_entity_poly.type
_entity_poly.pdbx_seq_one_letter_code
_entity_poly.pdbx_strand_id
1 'polypeptide(L)'
;MFASFRIALPTLLLLGGIAPAVAAQELNKEDVPFNEGAPQVPDQDAPERTLLCTVHHATNIDPAKAQAESDIIYGQTSQFTLVLGAGHVPKAVGVGTAEPGTAPDPSYKIASDPQKLFAMAGPTFDRVADYWPRHVEVGKTIMGKAFSFILLDELPGTPGTMSAFVSRAADAVTVDVSWIHRGTCAIQPSS
;
A
#
# COMPACT_ATOMS: atom_id res chain seq x y z
N MET A 1 -0.05 -80.22 11.24
CA MET A 1 -0.32 -79.25 12.33
C MET A 1 -0.40 -77.87 11.69
N PHE A 2 -1.61 -77.34 11.47
CA PHE A 2 -1.82 -76.03 10.85
C PHE A 2 -2.15 -75.02 11.96
N ALA A 3 -1.27 -74.03 12.15
CA ALA A 3 -1.46 -72.97 13.13
C ALA A 3 -2.37 -71.89 12.53
N SER A 4 -3.54 -71.70 13.16
CA SER A 4 -4.46 -70.60 12.92
C SER A 4 -3.88 -69.29 13.46
N PHE A 5 -3.61 -68.32 12.57
CA PHE A 5 -3.30 -66.95 12.94
C PHE A 5 -4.56 -66.08 12.71
N ARG A 6 -5.19 -65.65 13.79
CA ARG A 6 -6.26 -64.64 13.78
C ARG A 6 -5.61 -63.27 13.95
N ILE A 7 -5.63 -62.45 12.90
CA ILE A 7 -5.23 -61.04 12.97
C ILE A 7 -6.51 -60.23 13.27
N ALA A 8 -6.52 -59.57 14.43
CA ALA A 8 -7.57 -58.65 14.83
C ALA A 8 -7.40 -57.32 14.08
N LEU A 9 -8.45 -56.84 13.41
CA LEU A 9 -8.53 -55.49 12.87
C LEU A 9 -8.69 -54.48 14.03
N PRO A 10 -7.88 -53.42 14.10
CA PRO A 10 -8.20 -52.29 14.97
C PRO A 10 -9.26 -51.41 14.30
N THR A 11 -10.39 -51.26 14.98
CA THR A 11 -11.44 -50.29 14.67
C THR A 11 -10.88 -48.88 14.83
N LEU A 12 -10.62 -48.20 13.70
CA LEU A 12 -10.21 -46.80 13.69
C LEU A 12 -11.45 -45.93 13.97
N LEU A 13 -11.54 -45.41 15.20
CA LEU A 13 -12.50 -44.39 15.60
C LEU A 13 -12.19 -43.09 14.84
N LEU A 14 -13.06 -42.71 13.89
CA LEU A 14 -13.12 -41.35 13.35
C LEU A 14 -13.66 -40.40 14.43
N LEU A 15 -12.75 -39.75 15.16
CA LEU A 15 -13.07 -38.55 15.93
C LEU A 15 -13.15 -37.37 14.96
N GLY A 16 -14.35 -37.09 14.47
CA GLY A 16 -14.69 -35.86 13.77
C GLY A 16 -14.63 -34.67 14.72
N GLY A 17 -13.44 -34.10 14.89
CA GLY A 17 -13.25 -32.80 15.52
C GLY A 17 -13.57 -31.70 14.52
N ILE A 18 -14.79 -31.17 14.57
CA ILE A 18 -15.14 -29.91 13.90
C ILE A 18 -14.40 -28.81 14.67
N ALA A 19 -13.31 -28.30 14.13
CA ALA A 19 -12.66 -27.12 14.68
C ALA A 19 -13.68 -25.97 14.67
N PRO A 20 -13.87 -25.24 15.79
CA PRO A 20 -14.72 -24.06 15.79
C PRO A 20 -14.14 -23.06 14.80
N ALA A 21 -14.96 -22.62 13.85
CA ALA A 21 -14.64 -21.48 13.01
C ALA A 21 -14.40 -20.29 13.94
N VAL A 22 -13.15 -19.87 14.07
CA VAL A 22 -12.80 -18.62 14.74
C VAL A 22 -13.47 -17.53 13.89
N ALA A 23 -14.53 -16.94 14.42
CA ALA A 23 -15.18 -15.81 13.79
C ALA A 23 -14.10 -14.73 13.62
N ALA A 24 -13.79 -14.39 12.36
CA ALA A 24 -12.96 -13.25 12.06
C ALA A 24 -13.68 -12.03 12.65
N GLN A 25 -13.16 -11.52 13.76
CA GLN A 25 -13.68 -10.35 14.44
C GLN A 25 -13.53 -9.20 13.44
N GLU A 26 -14.65 -8.63 13.01
CA GLU A 26 -14.66 -7.46 12.13
C GLU A 26 -14.01 -6.32 12.93
N LEU A 27 -12.75 -6.03 12.64
CA LEU A 27 -12.01 -4.98 13.32
C LEU A 27 -12.71 -3.66 12.96
N ASN A 28 -13.45 -3.07 13.91
CA ASN A 28 -14.07 -1.78 13.66
C ASN A 28 -12.96 -0.76 13.43
N LYS A 29 -13.15 0.12 12.44
CA LYS A 29 -12.19 1.19 12.11
C LYS A 29 -11.86 2.10 13.30
N GLU A 30 -12.76 2.16 14.28
CA GLU A 30 -12.64 2.94 15.51
C GLU A 30 -11.74 2.28 16.58
N ASP A 31 -11.49 0.96 16.47
CA ASP A 31 -10.72 0.18 17.43
C ASP A 31 -9.23 0.08 17.06
N VAL A 32 -8.79 0.70 15.96
CA VAL A 32 -7.37 0.79 15.62
C VAL A 32 -6.73 1.85 16.53
N PRO A 33 -5.87 1.48 17.49
CA PRO A 33 -5.29 2.43 18.41
C PRO A 33 -4.51 3.49 17.63
N PHE A 34 -4.80 4.76 17.93
CA PHE A 34 -4.05 5.90 17.42
C PHE A 34 -2.56 5.67 17.70
N ASN A 35 -1.75 5.65 16.66
CA ASN A 35 -0.30 5.52 16.85
C ASN A 35 0.23 6.90 17.29
N GLU A 36 0.29 7.14 18.61
CA GLU A 36 0.83 8.39 19.19
C GLU A 36 2.28 8.67 18.76
N GLY A 37 3.00 7.64 18.28
CA GLY A 37 4.36 7.77 17.73
C GLY A 37 4.41 8.08 16.23
N ALA A 38 3.28 8.18 15.54
CA ALA A 38 3.28 8.57 14.13
C ALA A 38 3.75 10.02 13.99
N PRO A 39 4.58 10.33 12.96
CA PRO A 39 4.93 11.71 12.64
C PRO A 39 3.66 12.55 12.53
N GLN A 40 3.61 13.69 13.21
CA GLN A 40 2.50 14.62 13.03
C GLN A 40 2.65 15.27 11.65
N VAL A 41 1.56 15.31 10.88
CA VAL A 41 1.48 16.10 9.65
C VAL A 41 1.78 17.54 10.07
N PRO A 42 2.76 18.22 9.44
CA PRO A 42 3.02 19.62 9.74
C PRO A 42 1.73 20.42 9.58
N ASP A 43 1.41 21.29 10.54
CA ASP A 43 0.26 22.21 10.47
C ASP A 43 0.56 23.39 9.53
N GLN A 44 1.13 23.09 8.36
CA GLN A 44 1.50 24.03 7.33
C GLN A 44 0.81 23.61 6.03
N ASP A 45 0.36 24.59 5.26
CA ASP A 45 -0.21 24.32 3.95
C ASP A 45 0.84 23.69 3.03
N ALA A 46 0.48 22.59 2.37
CA ALA A 46 1.29 22.02 1.33
C ALA A 46 1.14 22.86 0.05
N PRO A 47 2.21 23.10 -0.73
CA PRO A 47 2.09 23.74 -2.04
C PRO A 47 1.49 22.77 -3.06
N GLU A 48 0.72 23.32 -4.01
CA GLU A 48 0.33 22.56 -5.20
C GLU A 48 1.57 22.16 -5.99
N ARG A 49 1.60 20.91 -6.44
CA ARG A 49 2.70 20.37 -7.23
C ARG A 49 2.23 19.27 -8.16
N THR A 50 2.81 19.28 -9.35
CA THR A 50 2.64 18.20 -10.32
C THR A 50 3.94 17.40 -10.36
N LEU A 51 3.82 16.10 -10.19
CA LEU A 51 4.93 15.15 -10.19
C LEU A 51 4.85 14.26 -11.42
N LEU A 52 5.95 14.17 -12.16
CA LEU A 52 6.14 13.21 -13.24
C LEU A 52 6.84 11.98 -12.66
N CYS A 53 6.12 10.86 -12.63
CA CYS A 53 6.59 9.62 -12.01
C CYS A 53 6.96 8.59 -13.06
N THR A 54 8.12 7.95 -12.87
CA THR A 54 8.55 6.77 -13.61
C THR A 54 8.84 5.66 -12.63
N VAL A 55 8.16 4.53 -12.78
CA VAL A 55 8.30 3.36 -11.90
C VAL A 55 8.48 2.09 -12.70
N HIS A 56 9.12 1.09 -12.10
CA HIS A 56 9.44 -0.19 -12.69
C HIS A 56 8.87 -1.31 -11.84
N HIS A 57 8.24 -2.30 -12.48
CA HIS A 57 7.71 -3.49 -11.82
C HIS A 57 8.86 -4.35 -11.29
N ALA A 58 8.92 -4.57 -9.98
CA ALA A 58 9.88 -5.46 -9.35
C ALA A 58 9.39 -6.91 -9.46
N THR A 59 10.25 -7.79 -9.98
CA THR A 59 9.85 -9.17 -10.39
C THR A 59 10.36 -10.28 -9.47
N ASN A 60 11.28 -9.97 -8.56
CA ASN A 60 11.94 -10.95 -7.69
C ASN A 60 11.94 -10.52 -6.21
N ILE A 61 10.91 -9.80 -5.77
CA ILE A 61 10.77 -9.43 -4.35
C ILE A 61 10.53 -10.70 -3.52
N ASP A 62 11.37 -10.90 -2.52
CA ASP A 62 11.35 -11.99 -1.55
C ASP A 62 11.21 -11.38 -0.14
N PRO A 63 10.00 -11.36 0.45
CA PRO A 63 9.78 -10.75 1.75
C PRO A 63 10.49 -11.48 2.90
N ALA A 64 11.02 -12.69 2.67
CA ALA A 64 11.80 -13.43 3.65
C ALA A 64 13.28 -12.99 3.67
N LYS A 65 13.70 -12.08 2.79
CA LYS A 65 15.08 -11.61 2.67
C LYS A 65 15.17 -10.09 2.81
N ALA A 66 16.25 -9.63 3.43
CA ALA A 66 16.69 -8.25 3.28
C ALA A 66 17.38 -8.12 1.91
N GLN A 67 16.67 -7.56 0.92
CA GLN A 67 17.22 -7.32 -0.41
C GLN A 67 17.73 -5.88 -0.52
N ALA A 68 18.95 -5.70 -1.02
CA ALA A 68 19.41 -4.37 -1.41
C ALA A 68 18.77 -3.94 -2.73
N GLU A 69 18.79 -2.64 -3.02
CA GLU A 69 18.29 -2.08 -4.28
C GLU A 69 18.90 -2.78 -5.51
N SER A 70 20.20 -3.07 -5.44
CA SER A 70 20.95 -3.73 -6.51
C SER A 70 20.54 -5.18 -6.77
N ASP A 71 19.80 -5.81 -5.84
CA ASP A 71 19.39 -7.20 -5.94
C ASP A 71 18.01 -7.35 -6.60
N ILE A 72 17.33 -6.24 -6.86
CA ILE A 72 15.98 -6.22 -7.40
C ILE A 72 16.03 -6.18 -8.93
N ILE A 73 15.32 -7.10 -9.55
CA ILE A 73 15.17 -7.22 -11.00
C ILE A 73 13.90 -6.48 -11.41
N TYR A 74 14.10 -5.45 -12.23
CA TYR A 74 13.04 -4.60 -12.76
C TYR A 74 12.60 -5.04 -14.15
N GLY A 75 11.29 -5.11 -14.34
CA GLY A 75 10.61 -5.47 -15.58
C GLY A 75 10.00 -4.24 -16.27
N GLN A 76 8.69 -4.27 -16.47
CA GLN A 76 7.95 -3.23 -17.19
C GLN A 76 8.12 -1.85 -16.52
N THR A 77 8.36 -0.83 -17.34
CA THR A 77 8.33 0.58 -16.93
C THR A 77 6.95 1.18 -17.16
N SER A 78 6.46 1.94 -16.18
CA SER A 78 5.23 2.71 -16.24
C SER A 78 5.49 4.17 -15.90
N GLN A 79 4.73 5.07 -16.51
CA GLN A 79 4.78 6.50 -16.26
C GLN A 79 3.40 6.99 -15.87
N PHE A 80 3.34 7.93 -14.94
CA PHE A 80 2.11 8.58 -14.56
C PHE A 80 2.38 10.00 -14.05
N THR A 81 1.34 10.83 -14.06
CA THR A 81 1.39 12.19 -13.53
C THR A 81 0.52 12.26 -12.30
N LEU A 82 1.13 12.64 -11.17
CA LEU A 82 0.46 12.82 -9.89
C LEU A 82 0.34 14.32 -9.61
N VAL A 83 -0.87 14.80 -9.34
CA VAL A 83 -1.12 16.15 -8.85
C VAL A 83 -1.39 16.04 -7.36
N LEU A 84 -0.60 16.77 -6.58
CA LEU A 84 -0.78 16.93 -5.14
C LEU A 84 -1.25 18.37 -4.92
N GLY A 85 -2.45 18.52 -4.37
CA GLY A 85 -3.12 19.80 -4.22
C GLY A 85 -2.42 20.77 -3.27
N ALA A 86 -2.80 22.05 -3.34
CA ALA A 86 -2.43 23.03 -2.32
C ALA A 86 -3.36 22.97 -1.10
N GLY A 87 -2.86 23.43 0.04
CA GLY A 87 -3.66 23.76 1.22
C GLY A 87 -3.51 22.76 2.38
N HIS A 88 -4.50 22.78 3.27
CA HIS A 88 -4.49 21.99 4.48
C HIS A 88 -4.61 20.50 4.18
N VAL A 89 -3.58 19.76 4.57
CA VAL A 89 -3.54 18.31 4.42
C VAL A 89 -4.41 17.69 5.51
N PRO A 90 -5.34 16.77 5.19
CA PRO A 90 -6.12 16.07 6.19
C PRO A 90 -5.23 15.47 7.27
N LYS A 91 -5.59 15.68 8.54
CA LYS A 91 -4.81 15.16 9.67
C LYS A 91 -4.73 13.64 9.55
N ALA A 92 -3.52 13.11 9.54
CA ALA A 92 -3.30 11.67 9.64
C ALA A 92 -3.38 11.28 11.12
N VAL A 93 -4.19 10.26 11.43
CA VAL A 93 -4.30 9.65 12.77
C VAL A 93 -3.32 8.48 12.97
N GLY A 94 -2.40 8.32 12.01
CA GLY A 94 -1.36 7.30 11.97
C GLY A 94 -0.75 7.21 10.56
N VAL A 95 0.27 6.36 10.38
CA VAL A 95 0.75 6.01 9.02
C VAL A 95 -0.42 5.38 8.25
N GLY A 96 -0.74 5.87 7.05
CA GLY A 96 -1.82 5.36 6.21
C GLY A 96 -3.25 5.56 6.69
N THR A 97 -3.49 6.34 7.75
CA THR A 97 -4.84 6.55 8.29
C THR A 97 -5.18 8.03 8.32
N ALA A 98 -6.02 8.48 7.39
CA ALA A 98 -6.64 9.81 7.46
C ALA A 98 -7.67 9.86 8.58
N GLU A 99 -7.84 11.02 9.21
CA GLU A 99 -8.90 11.26 10.19
C GLU A 99 -10.28 10.89 9.61
N PRO A 100 -11.11 10.13 10.34
CA PRO A 100 -12.46 9.80 9.87
C PRO A 100 -13.28 11.06 9.54
N GLY A 101 -13.93 11.06 8.37
CA GLY A 101 -14.88 12.12 7.98
C GLY A 101 -14.31 13.24 7.12
N THR A 102 -12.98 13.33 6.93
CA THR A 102 -12.38 14.30 6.00
C THR A 102 -12.06 13.63 4.66
N ALA A 103 -12.90 13.88 3.65
CA ALA A 103 -12.56 13.48 2.29
C ALA A 103 -11.33 14.29 1.81
N PRO A 104 -10.35 13.66 1.14
CA PRO A 104 -9.26 14.41 0.53
C PRO A 104 -9.77 15.43 -0.49
N ASP A 105 -9.04 16.54 -0.63
CA ASP A 105 -9.36 17.54 -1.64
C ASP A 105 -9.27 16.92 -3.06
N PRO A 106 -10.25 17.16 -3.96
CA PRO A 106 -10.25 16.62 -5.33
C PRO A 106 -9.04 17.03 -6.19
N SER A 107 -8.28 18.05 -5.79
CA SER A 107 -7.02 18.44 -6.42
C SER A 107 -5.95 17.36 -6.31
N TYR A 108 -5.99 16.50 -5.28
CA TYR A 108 -5.13 15.31 -5.19
C TYR A 108 -5.63 14.22 -6.14
N LYS A 109 -4.87 13.95 -7.21
CA LYS A 109 -5.29 13.01 -8.25
C LYS A 109 -4.15 12.48 -9.12
N ILE A 110 -4.39 11.34 -9.75
CA ILE A 110 -3.66 10.88 -10.93
C ILE A 110 -4.21 11.63 -12.16
N ALA A 111 -3.43 12.55 -12.70
CA ALA A 111 -3.81 13.35 -13.87
C ALA A 111 -3.59 12.61 -15.20
N SER A 112 -2.61 11.71 -15.26
CA SER A 112 -2.28 10.92 -16.45
C SER A 112 -1.75 9.55 -16.04
N ASP A 113 -2.23 8.49 -16.69
CA ASP A 113 -1.82 7.09 -16.46
C ASP A 113 -1.89 6.29 -17.78
N PRO A 114 -0.97 6.55 -18.73
CA PRO A 114 -1.01 5.95 -20.06
C PRO A 114 -0.87 4.42 -20.04
N GLN A 115 -0.15 3.85 -19.06
CA GLN A 115 -0.01 2.40 -18.89
C GLN A 115 -1.11 1.78 -18.03
N LYS A 116 -2.09 2.56 -17.56
CA LYS A 116 -3.27 2.08 -16.83
C LYS A 116 -2.91 1.36 -15.52
N LEU A 117 -1.85 1.79 -14.85
CA LEU A 117 -1.40 1.25 -13.57
C LEU A 117 -2.51 1.34 -12.50
N PHE A 118 -3.30 2.41 -12.54
CA PHE A 118 -4.36 2.74 -11.59
C PHE A 118 -5.77 2.56 -12.14
N ALA A 119 -5.95 1.82 -13.25
CA ALA A 119 -7.26 1.69 -13.90
C ALA A 119 -8.38 1.15 -12.98
N MET A 120 -8.05 0.32 -11.99
CA MET A 120 -9.03 -0.18 -11.00
C MET A 120 -9.36 0.84 -9.90
N ALA A 121 -8.39 1.68 -9.53
CA ALA A 121 -8.59 2.74 -8.53
C ALA A 121 -9.28 3.97 -9.15
N GLY A 122 -9.00 4.28 -10.41
CA GLY A 122 -9.37 5.55 -11.01
C GLY A 122 -8.50 6.70 -10.49
N PRO A 123 -8.82 7.95 -10.86
CA PRO A 123 -7.87 9.06 -10.73
C PRO A 123 -7.87 9.73 -9.35
N THR A 124 -8.93 9.61 -8.55
CA THR A 124 -9.03 10.29 -7.24
C THR A 124 -8.45 9.45 -6.11
N PHE A 125 -8.24 10.06 -4.94
CA PHE A 125 -7.82 9.37 -3.72
C PHE A 125 -8.90 9.45 -2.64
N ASP A 126 -8.98 8.43 -1.79
CA ASP A 126 -9.79 8.45 -0.56
C ASP A 126 -8.93 8.55 0.71
N ARG A 127 -7.61 8.46 0.57
CA ARG A 127 -6.61 8.69 1.62
C ARG A 127 -5.46 9.53 1.09
N VAL A 128 -5.11 10.55 1.86
CA VAL A 128 -3.96 11.44 1.61
C VAL A 128 -3.34 11.76 2.95
N ALA A 129 -2.02 11.57 3.05
CA ALA A 129 -1.19 12.06 4.14
C ALA A 129 0.07 12.68 3.52
N ASP A 130 0.13 14.00 3.52
CA ASP A 130 1.15 14.78 2.84
C ASP A 130 2.03 15.53 3.86
N TYR A 131 3.27 15.05 4.03
CA TYR A 131 4.30 15.58 4.93
C TYR A 131 5.41 16.29 4.15
N TRP A 132 5.04 16.95 3.06
CA TRP A 132 5.98 17.62 2.16
C TRP A 132 7.05 18.44 2.89
N PRO A 133 8.33 18.39 2.45
CA PRO A 133 8.86 17.63 1.32
C PRO A 133 9.29 16.19 1.64
N ARG A 134 9.10 15.74 2.89
CA ARG A 134 9.74 14.53 3.39
C ARG A 134 9.06 13.25 2.96
N HIS A 135 7.74 13.23 3.02
CA HIS A 135 6.95 12.03 2.78
C HIS A 135 5.56 12.38 2.24
N VAL A 136 5.03 11.57 1.34
CA VAL A 136 3.63 11.65 0.90
C VAL A 136 3.09 10.24 0.75
N GLU A 137 1.93 9.99 1.30
CA GLU A 137 1.17 8.77 1.11
C GLU A 137 -0.19 9.12 0.52
N VAL A 138 -0.52 8.52 -0.61
CA VAL A 138 -1.86 8.62 -1.21
C VAL A 138 -2.37 7.24 -1.57
N GLY A 139 -3.68 7.07 -1.53
CA GLY A 139 -4.26 5.80 -1.93
C GLY A 139 -5.76 5.83 -2.13
N LYS A 140 -6.24 4.68 -2.61
CA LYS A 140 -7.63 4.46 -2.95
C LYS A 140 -8.06 3.03 -2.66
N THR A 141 -9.21 2.90 -2.01
CA THR A 141 -9.90 1.62 -1.88
C THR A 141 -10.37 1.14 -3.26
N ILE A 142 -10.03 -0.11 -3.58
CA ILE A 142 -10.43 -0.84 -4.79
C ILE A 142 -11.32 -2.02 -4.40
N MET A 143 -12.43 -2.19 -5.13
CA MET A 143 -13.38 -3.30 -4.93
C MET A 143 -13.89 -3.45 -3.48
N GLY A 144 -13.94 -2.36 -2.72
CA GLY A 144 -14.49 -2.29 -1.36
C GLY A 144 -13.65 -2.93 -0.25
N LYS A 145 -12.49 -3.53 -0.56
CA LYS A 145 -11.62 -4.17 0.45
C LYS A 145 -10.13 -4.01 0.18
N ALA A 146 -9.70 -4.16 -1.06
CA ALA A 146 -8.29 -3.96 -1.41
C ALA A 146 -7.97 -2.46 -1.51
N PHE A 147 -6.69 -2.13 -1.50
CA PHE A 147 -6.19 -0.76 -1.46
C PHE A 147 -5.05 -0.61 -2.46
N SER A 148 -5.09 0.42 -3.32
CA SER A 148 -3.96 0.82 -4.18
C SER A 148 -3.32 2.05 -3.57
N PHE A 149 -2.00 2.07 -3.45
CA PHE A 149 -1.31 3.17 -2.78
C PHE A 149 0.02 3.54 -3.43
N ILE A 150 0.43 4.78 -3.16
CA ILE A 150 1.67 5.39 -3.59
C ILE A 150 2.31 5.99 -2.35
N LEU A 151 3.56 5.61 -2.08
CA LEU A 151 4.42 6.22 -1.09
C LEU A 151 5.52 6.99 -1.82
N LEU A 152 5.72 8.23 -1.42
CA LEU A 152 6.79 9.08 -1.89
C LEU A 152 7.66 9.48 -0.71
N ASP A 153 8.97 9.27 -0.84
CA ASP A 153 9.95 9.69 0.16
C ASP A 153 10.97 10.63 -0.48
N GLU A 154 11.39 11.66 0.27
CA GLU A 154 12.46 12.56 -0.17
C GLU A 154 13.71 11.76 -0.54
N LEU A 155 14.26 12.01 -1.73
CA LEU A 155 15.51 11.40 -2.15
C LEU A 155 16.69 12.27 -1.68
N PRO A 156 17.51 11.82 -0.70
CA PRO A 156 18.57 12.65 -0.14
C PRO A 156 19.53 13.17 -1.22
N GLY A 157 19.82 14.47 -1.18
CA GLY A 157 20.73 15.11 -2.13
C GLY A 157 20.11 15.49 -3.48
N THR A 158 18.80 15.26 -3.69
CA THR A 158 18.13 15.54 -4.97
C THR A 158 16.84 16.35 -4.77
N PRO A 159 16.93 17.67 -4.47
CA PRO A 159 15.76 18.50 -4.20
C PRO A 159 14.73 18.43 -5.34
N GLY A 160 13.45 18.24 -4.98
CA GLY A 160 12.37 18.14 -5.96
C GLY A 160 12.23 16.77 -6.63
N THR A 161 13.03 15.78 -6.23
CA THR A 161 12.86 14.38 -6.62
C THR A 161 12.54 13.53 -5.39
N MET A 162 11.58 12.63 -5.53
CA MET A 162 11.19 11.67 -4.51
C MET A 162 11.37 10.25 -5.03
N SER A 163 11.78 9.32 -4.17
CA SER A 163 11.63 7.90 -4.48
C SER A 163 10.15 7.53 -4.39
N ALA A 164 9.68 6.71 -5.33
CA ALA A 164 8.30 6.27 -5.40
C ALA A 164 8.21 4.76 -5.16
N PHE A 165 7.28 4.35 -4.31
CA PHE A 165 6.85 2.98 -4.13
C PHE A 165 5.34 2.90 -4.41
N VAL A 166 4.95 2.03 -5.33
CA VAL A 166 3.54 1.85 -5.70
C VAL A 166 3.20 0.38 -5.53
N SER A 167 2.13 0.10 -4.78
CA SER A 167 1.67 -1.27 -4.62
C SER A 167 0.17 -1.35 -4.33
N ARG A 168 -0.28 -2.58 -4.11
CA ARG A 168 -1.62 -2.93 -3.67
C ARG A 168 -1.53 -3.65 -2.34
N ALA A 169 -2.58 -3.55 -1.56
CA ALA A 169 -2.74 -4.27 -0.32
C ALA A 169 -4.13 -4.89 -0.26
N ALA A 170 -4.23 -6.10 0.29
CA ALA A 170 -5.54 -6.74 0.51
C ALA A 170 -6.17 -6.28 1.84
N ASP A 171 -5.33 -5.88 2.80
CA ASP A 171 -5.70 -5.36 4.11
C ASP A 171 -4.59 -4.44 4.67
N ALA A 172 -4.72 -3.99 5.92
CA ALA A 172 -3.76 -3.08 6.56
C ALA A 172 -2.37 -3.68 6.81
N VAL A 173 -2.19 -5.00 6.66
CA VAL A 173 -0.95 -5.69 7.04
C VAL A 173 -0.30 -6.47 5.89
N THR A 174 -0.97 -6.58 4.73
CA THR A 174 -0.48 -7.36 3.58
C THR A 174 -0.29 -6.53 2.32
N VAL A 175 0.94 -6.49 1.81
CA VAL A 175 1.29 -5.91 0.50
C VAL A 175 1.31 -7.01 -0.57
N ASP A 176 0.79 -6.71 -1.76
CA ASP A 176 0.87 -7.58 -2.93
C ASP A 176 2.29 -7.56 -3.50
N VAL A 177 3.13 -8.49 -3.05
CA VAL A 177 4.52 -8.64 -3.48
C VAL A 177 4.66 -8.91 -4.99
N SER A 178 3.61 -9.43 -5.64
CA SER A 178 3.61 -9.65 -7.08
C SER A 178 3.35 -8.37 -7.88
N TRP A 179 2.90 -7.31 -7.19
CA TRP A 179 2.53 -6.02 -7.78
C TRP A 179 3.25 -4.87 -7.06
N ILE A 180 4.57 -4.93 -6.97
CA ILE A 180 5.39 -3.84 -6.44
C ILE A 180 6.03 -3.09 -7.59
N HIS A 181 5.87 -1.76 -7.62
CA HIS A 181 6.61 -0.89 -8.52
C HIS A 181 7.45 0.10 -7.74
N ARG A 182 8.66 0.38 -8.22
CA ARG A 182 9.59 1.32 -7.58
C ARG A 182 10.22 2.22 -8.61
N GLY A 183 10.55 3.45 -8.22
CA GLY A 183 11.21 4.40 -9.10
C GLY A 183 11.27 5.78 -8.50
N THR A 184 11.03 6.81 -9.30
CA THR A 184 11.16 8.21 -8.89
C THR A 184 10.04 9.08 -9.44
N CYS A 185 9.69 10.10 -8.68
CA CYS A 185 8.81 11.19 -9.08
C CYS A 185 9.57 12.51 -8.99
N ALA A 186 9.50 13.35 -10.03
CA ALA A 186 10.13 14.67 -10.03
C ALA A 186 9.08 15.77 -10.16
N ILE A 187 9.25 16.86 -9.44
CA ILE A 187 8.41 18.06 -9.58
C ILE A 187 8.56 18.59 -11.01
N GLN A 188 7.44 18.75 -11.69
CA GLN A 188 7.40 19.44 -12.96
C GLN A 188 7.60 20.95 -12.71
N PRO A 189 8.52 21.62 -13.42
CA PRO A 189 8.66 23.06 -13.32
C PRO A 189 7.32 23.73 -13.64
N SER A 190 6.88 24.66 -12.81
CA SER A 190 5.74 25.53 -13.14
C SER A 190 6.14 26.35 -14.36
N SER A 191 5.52 26.07 -15.51
CA SER A 191 5.66 26.85 -16.74
C SER A 191 4.99 28.21 -16.62
#